data_AF-A0A2E8JYR0-F1
#
_entry.id   AF-A0A2E8JYR0-F1
#
_cell.length_a   1.000
_cell.length_b   1.000
_cell.length_c   1.000
_cell.angle_alpha   90.00
_cell.angle_beta   90.00
_cell.angle_gamma   90.00
#
_symmetry.space_group_name_H-M   'P 1'
#
loop_
_entity.id
_entity.type
_entity.pdbx_description
1 polymer ?
#
loop_
_entity_poly.entity_id
_entity_poly.type
_entity_poly.pdbx_seq_one_letter_code
_entity_poly.pdbx_strand_id
1 'polypeptide(L)'
;MTSLWDAPCFGVPIHLRRASRMPEDLSSILSLEVPLIVEVASRRMALAEAVNLVHGAIIEFPQASNGELRVLVNNKAIGSGTAVKVGENFGVRISNVGDVSTRVQALGA
;
A
#
# COMPACT_ATOMS: atom_id res chain seq x y z
N MET A 1 6.56 42.08 63.74
CA MET A 1 5.34 41.82 62.94
C MET A 1 5.79 41.14 61.64
N THR A 2 5.82 39.80 61.66
CA THR A 2 4.91 38.92 60.88
C THR A 2 5.21 39.03 59.38
N SER A 3 6.10 38.17 58.87
CA SER A 3 5.80 36.89 58.18
C SER A 3 5.50 37.13 56.69
N LEU A 4 5.94 36.32 55.72
CA LEU A 4 5.30 35.07 55.30
C LEU A 4 5.96 34.70 53.91
N TRP A 5 6.43 33.45 53.73
CA TRP A 5 6.58 32.69 52.45
C TRP A 5 7.92 32.90 51.70
N ASP A 6 8.89 31.97 51.65
CA ASP A 6 8.90 30.56 51.21
C ASP A 6 8.22 30.32 49.85
N ALA A 7 9.02 30.31 48.77
CA ALA A 7 9.01 29.26 47.74
C ALA A 7 10.13 29.46 46.69
N PRO A 8 10.85 28.40 46.28
CA PRO A 8 11.84 28.40 45.22
C PRO A 8 11.16 28.11 43.87
N CYS A 9 11.19 29.07 42.94
CA CYS A 9 10.76 28.80 41.57
C CYS A 9 11.98 28.45 40.71
N PHE A 10 12.41 27.20 40.83
CA PHE A 10 13.26 26.52 39.86
C PHE A 10 12.49 26.44 38.54
N GLY A 11 12.72 27.41 37.65
CA GLY A 11 12.22 27.41 36.28
C GLY A 11 12.97 26.39 35.44
N VAL A 12 12.66 25.11 35.60
CA VAL A 12 13.04 24.07 34.64
C VAL A 12 12.30 24.39 33.34
N PRO A 13 12.99 24.60 32.20
CA PRO A 13 12.28 24.70 30.93
C PRO A 13 11.61 23.35 30.67
N ILE A 14 10.29 23.36 30.78
CA ILE A 14 9.39 22.31 30.34
C ILE A 14 9.83 21.86 28.94
N HIS A 15 10.11 20.56 28.85
CA HIS A 15 10.38 19.83 27.62
C HIS A 15 9.63 20.45 26.43
N LEU A 16 10.36 21.04 25.49
CA LEU A 16 9.93 20.95 24.10
C LEU A 16 9.84 19.45 23.83
N ARG A 17 8.60 18.92 23.86
CA ARG A 17 8.27 17.77 23.05
C ARG A 17 8.73 18.15 21.65
N ARG A 18 9.90 17.66 21.24
CA ARG A 18 10.14 17.33 19.85
C ARG A 18 8.96 16.47 19.46
N ALA A 19 7.94 17.09 18.85
CA ALA A 19 7.18 16.39 17.84
C ALA A 19 8.27 15.77 16.97
N SER A 20 8.32 14.45 16.96
CA SER A 20 9.22 13.65 16.16
C SER A 20 9.11 14.16 14.74
N ARG A 21 9.98 15.11 14.35
CA ARG A 21 10.23 15.41 12.95
C ARG A 21 10.70 14.09 12.39
N MET A 22 9.82 13.41 11.67
CA MET A 22 10.26 12.36 10.76
C MET A 22 11.40 13.00 9.94
N PRO A 23 12.60 12.39 9.89
CA PRO A 23 13.69 12.89 9.07
C PRO A 23 13.14 13.31 7.70
N GLU A 24 13.46 14.53 7.23
CA GLU A 24 12.95 15.04 5.94
C GLU A 24 13.21 14.04 4.79
N ASP A 25 14.28 13.27 4.91
CA ASP A 25 14.65 12.18 4.02
C ASP A 25 13.59 11.07 3.93
N LEU A 26 12.98 10.67 5.06
CA LEU A 26 11.92 9.65 5.06
C LEU A 26 10.63 10.15 4.41
N SER A 27 10.35 11.45 4.54
CA SER A 27 9.15 12.06 3.94
C SER A 27 9.24 12.04 2.42
N SER A 28 10.45 12.23 1.89
CA SER A 28 10.74 12.20 0.45
C SER A 28 10.68 10.78 -0.14
N ILE A 29 11.07 9.75 0.62
CA ILE A 29 10.97 8.35 0.19
C ILE A 29 9.49 7.90 0.12
N LEU A 30 8.64 8.39 1.03
CA LEU A 30 7.22 8.04 1.05
C LEU A 30 6.42 8.67 -0.10
N SER A 31 6.96 9.67 -0.80
CA SER A 31 6.32 10.30 -1.96
C SER A 31 6.66 9.64 -3.30
N LEU A 32 7.42 8.55 -3.31
CA LEU A 32 7.76 7.84 -4.54
C LEU A 32 6.53 7.16 -5.14
N GLU A 33 6.33 7.37 -6.43
CA GLU A 33 5.26 6.73 -7.19
C GLU A 33 5.66 5.31 -7.58
N VAL A 34 4.74 4.35 -7.39
CA VAL A 34 4.99 2.92 -7.66
C VAL A 34 3.84 2.32 -8.47
N PRO A 35 4.10 1.40 -9.39
CA PRO A 35 3.06 0.77 -10.19
C PRO A 35 2.20 -0.14 -9.30
N LEU A 36 0.93 0.24 -9.14
CA LEU A 36 -0.10 -0.58 -8.53
C LEU A 36 -0.85 -1.34 -9.63
N ILE A 37 -0.82 -2.67 -9.57
CA ILE A 37 -1.41 -3.56 -10.56
C ILE A 37 -2.51 -4.37 -9.88
N VAL A 38 -3.69 -4.41 -10.49
CA VAL A 38 -4.78 -5.29 -10.05
C VAL A 38 -4.90 -6.41 -11.08
N GLU A 39 -4.64 -7.63 -10.64
CA GLU A 39 -4.69 -8.81 -11.51
C GLU A 39 -6.06 -9.47 -11.40
N VAL A 40 -6.80 -9.44 -12.50
CA VAL A 40 -8.12 -10.09 -12.62
C VAL A 40 -7.96 -11.60 -12.74
N ALA A 41 -7.05 -12.05 -13.62
CA ALA A 41 -6.72 -13.45 -13.79
C ALA A 41 -5.34 -13.60 -14.44
N SER A 42 -4.67 -14.72 -14.15
CA SER A 42 -3.48 -15.16 -14.88
C SER A 42 -3.58 -16.64 -15.25
N ARG A 43 -2.92 -16.98 -16.36
CA ARG A 43 -2.81 -18.36 -16.84
C ARG A 43 -1.46 -18.52 -17.53
N ARG A 44 -0.83 -19.69 -17.34
CA ARG A 44 0.30 -20.11 -18.17
C ARG A 44 -0.21 -20.79 -19.43
N MET A 45 0.35 -20.43 -20.57
CA MET A 45 0.08 -21.02 -21.87
C MET A 45 1.41 -21.38 -22.57
N ALA A 46 1.36 -22.29 -23.52
CA ALA A 46 2.55 -22.62 -24.30
C ALA A 46 2.95 -21.44 -25.18
N LEU A 47 4.26 -21.26 -25.44
CA LEU A 47 4.74 -20.19 -26.31
C LEU A 47 4.11 -20.27 -27.71
N ALA A 48 3.92 -21.48 -28.22
CA ALA A 48 3.24 -21.71 -29.50
C ALA A 48 1.79 -21.21 -29.50
N GLU A 49 1.05 -21.35 -28.40
CA GLU A 49 -0.31 -20.82 -28.28
C GLU A 49 -0.30 -19.28 -28.26
N ALA A 50 0.63 -18.67 -27.52
CA ALA A 50 0.75 -17.22 -27.41
C ALA A 50 1.05 -16.54 -28.76
N VAL A 51 1.92 -17.15 -29.58
CA VAL A 51 2.28 -16.63 -30.91
C VAL A 51 1.12 -16.78 -31.91
N ASN A 52 0.25 -17.77 -31.71
CA ASN A 52 -0.89 -18.03 -32.59
C ASN A 52 -2.16 -17.25 -32.20
N LEU A 53 -2.09 -16.33 -31.22
CA LEU A 53 -3.23 -15.50 -30.85
C LEU A 53 -3.59 -14.55 -32.00
N VAL A 54 -4.87 -14.58 -32.38
CA VAL A 54 -5.44 -13.75 -33.46
C VAL A 54 -6.60 -12.91 -32.94
N HIS A 55 -6.97 -11.89 -33.71
CA HIS A 55 -8.15 -11.07 -33.41
C HIS A 55 -9.39 -11.96 -33.26
N GLY A 56 -10.12 -11.79 -32.15
CA GLY A 56 -11.30 -12.60 -31.84
C GLY A 56 -11.01 -13.90 -31.08
N ALA A 57 -9.75 -14.22 -30.77
CA ALA A 57 -9.43 -15.37 -29.92
C ALA A 57 -9.94 -15.14 -28.48
N ILE A 58 -10.64 -16.14 -27.93
CA ILE A 58 -11.14 -16.14 -26.56
C ILE A 58 -10.20 -16.99 -25.69
N ILE A 59 -9.70 -16.41 -24.61
CA ILE A 59 -8.80 -17.09 -23.66
C ILE A 59 -9.57 -17.33 -22.37
N GLU A 60 -9.72 -18.59 -22.01
CA GLU A 60 -10.34 -18.99 -20.75
C GLU A 60 -9.33 -18.98 -19.61
N PHE A 61 -9.79 -18.47 -18.47
CA PHE A 61 -9.05 -18.46 -17.21
C PHE A 61 -9.76 -19.35 -16.19
N PRO A 62 -8.99 -20.11 -15.37
CA PRO A 62 -9.57 -20.95 -14.33
C PRO A 62 -10.09 -20.17 -13.12
N GLN A 63 -9.79 -18.87 -13.03
CA GLN A 63 -10.19 -18.03 -11.91
C GLN A 63 -11.66 -17.63 -12.02
N ALA A 64 -12.42 -17.83 -10.94
CA ALA A 64 -13.82 -17.46 -10.89
C ALA A 64 -14.01 -15.95 -11.09
N SER A 65 -14.96 -15.56 -11.95
CA SER A 65 -15.19 -14.17 -12.38
C SER A 65 -15.59 -13.20 -11.25
N ASN A 66 -15.96 -13.74 -10.09
CA ASN A 66 -16.45 -13.05 -8.90
C ASN A 66 -15.53 -13.25 -7.68
N GLY A 67 -14.33 -13.80 -7.88
CA GLY A 67 -13.36 -14.06 -6.83
C GLY A 67 -12.66 -12.79 -6.32
N GLU A 68 -11.85 -12.96 -5.28
CA GLU A 68 -10.99 -11.93 -4.74
C GLU A 68 -9.84 -11.63 -5.74
N LEU A 69 -9.71 -10.37 -6.14
CA LEU A 69 -8.67 -9.91 -7.05
C LEU A 69 -7.35 -9.74 -6.31
N ARG A 70 -6.24 -10.05 -6.99
CA ARG A 70 -4.91 -9.86 -6.42
C ARG A 70 -4.45 -8.44 -6.66
N VAL A 71 -3.91 -7.81 -5.62
CA VAL A 71 -3.30 -6.48 -5.70
C VAL A 71 -1.79 -6.65 -5.61
N LEU A 72 -1.09 -6.18 -6.63
CA LEU A 72 0.35 -6.24 -6.75
C LEU A 72 0.93 -4.84 -6.75
N VAL A 73 2.10 -4.70 -6.12
CA VAL A 73 2.94 -3.52 -6.25
C VAL A 73 4.29 -3.99 -6.75
N ASN A 74 4.82 -3.35 -7.79
CA ASN A 74 6.09 -3.76 -8.41
C ASN A 74 6.12 -5.27 -8.72
N ASN A 75 5.04 -5.79 -9.32
CA ASN A 75 4.85 -7.20 -9.67
C ASN A 75 4.84 -8.20 -8.49
N LYS A 76 4.78 -7.73 -7.24
CA LYS A 76 4.68 -8.59 -6.05
C LYS A 76 3.31 -8.44 -5.41
N ALA A 77 2.63 -9.56 -5.15
CA ALA A 77 1.32 -9.54 -4.50
C ALA A 77 1.45 -9.06 -3.05
N ILE A 78 0.73 -7.98 -2.73
CA ILE A 78 0.70 -7.36 -1.41
C ILE A 78 -0.61 -7.60 -0.68
N GLY A 79 -1.64 -8.06 -1.38
CA GLY A 79 -2.96 -8.26 -0.80
C GLY A 79 -3.99 -8.67 -1.83
N SER A 80 -5.24 -8.58 -1.39
CA SER A 80 -6.41 -9.02 -2.14
C SER A 80 -7.61 -8.12 -1.87
N GLY A 81 -8.51 -8.02 -2.84
CA GLY A 81 -9.67 -7.14 -2.74
C GLY A 81 -10.78 -7.50 -3.71
N THR A 82 -11.92 -6.82 -3.59
CA THR A 82 -13.07 -7.02 -4.44
C THR A 82 -13.23 -5.85 -5.40
N ALA A 83 -13.52 -6.13 -6.67
CA ALA A 83 -13.90 -5.10 -7.63
C ALA A 83 -15.21 -4.41 -7.21
N VAL A 84 -15.20 -3.08 -7.22
CA VAL A 84 -16.36 -2.25 -6.89
C VAL A 84 -16.50 -1.14 -7.94
N LYS A 85 -17.73 -0.77 -8.29
CA LYS A 85 -18.00 0.40 -9.13
C LYS A 85 -18.05 1.64 -8.24
N VAL A 86 -17.24 2.66 -8.54
CA VAL A 86 -17.19 3.93 -7.81
C VAL A 86 -17.56 5.07 -8.77
N GLY A 87 -18.82 5.51 -8.71
CA GLY A 87 -19.36 6.41 -9.73
C GLY A 87 -19.28 5.72 -11.09
N GLU A 88 -18.60 6.31 -12.06
CA GLU A 88 -18.36 5.70 -13.37
C GLU A 88 -16.99 5.00 -13.48
N ASN A 89 -16.24 4.92 -12.38
CA ASN A 89 -14.90 4.35 -12.35
C ASN A 89 -14.89 2.92 -11.79
N PHE A 90 -13.85 2.17 -12.18
CA PHE A 90 -13.49 0.90 -11.55
C PHE A 90 -12.67 1.18 -10.29
N GLY A 91 -13.08 0.60 -9.16
CA GLY A 91 -12.36 0.63 -7.90
C GLY A 91 -12.11 -0.77 -7.36
N VAL A 92 -11.19 -0.88 -6.40
CA VAL A 92 -10.94 -2.12 -5.67
C VAL A 92 -11.06 -1.85 -4.19
N ARG A 93 -11.97 -2.55 -3.52
CA ARG A 93 -12.07 -2.55 -2.06
C ARG A 93 -11.09 -3.57 -1.52
N ILE A 94 -10.07 -3.11 -0.81
CA ILE A 94 -9.08 -3.99 -0.17
C ILE A 94 -9.78 -4.81 0.91
N SER A 95 -9.65 -6.12 0.82
CA SER A 95 -10.20 -7.08 1.78
C SER A 95 -9.13 -7.55 2.74
N ASN A 96 -7.92 -7.82 2.24
CA ASN A 96 -6.76 -8.18 3.04
C ASN A 96 -5.49 -7.52 2.48
N VAL A 97 -4.62 -7.06 3.37
CA VAL A 97 -3.32 -6.49 3.01
C VAL A 97 -2.25 -7.09 3.90
N GLY A 98 -1.15 -7.52 3.29
CA GLY A 98 -0.01 -8.09 4.00
C GLY A 98 0.68 -7.08 4.93
N ASP A 99 1.59 -7.61 5.74
CA ASP A 99 2.36 -6.83 6.72
C ASP A 99 3.16 -5.70 6.06
N VAL A 100 3.47 -4.68 6.87
CA VAL A 100 4.26 -3.52 6.42
C VAL A 100 5.64 -3.98 5.92
N SER A 101 6.25 -4.98 6.56
CA SER A 101 7.52 -5.58 6.11
C SER A 101 7.41 -6.17 4.71
N THR A 102 6.32 -6.90 4.41
CA THR A 102 6.06 -7.48 3.09
C THR A 102 5.89 -6.40 2.02
N ARG A 103 5.20 -5.30 2.35
CA ARG A 103 5.03 -4.13 1.46
C ARG A 103 6.34 -3.43 1.17
N VAL A 104 7.14 -3.12 2.19
CA VAL A 104 8.45 -2.48 2.02
C VAL A 104 9.39 -3.36 1.18
N GLN A 105 9.37 -4.68 1.39
CA GLN A 105 10.10 -5.63 0.55
C GLN A 105 9.61 -5.70 -0.90
N ALA A 106 8.36 -5.33 -1.19
CA ALA A 106 7.86 -5.25 -2.58
C ALA A 106 8.43 -4.04 -3.31
N LEU A 107 8.78 -2.98 -2.59
CA LEU A 107 9.28 -1.73 -3.15
C LEU A 107 10.79 -1.74 -3.41
N GLY A 108 11.55 -2.52 -2.64
CA GLY A 108 13.01 -2.54 -2.70
C GLY A 108 13.63 -3.58 -3.64
N ALA A 109 12.84 -4.21 -4.51
CA ALA A 109 13.27 -5.25 -5.45
C ALA A 109 13.35 -4.72 -6.88
#